data_AF-A0A7X7ZJI5-F1
#
_entry.id   AF-A0A7X7ZJI5-F1
#
_cell.length_a   1.000
_cell.length_b   1.000
_cell.length_c   1.000
_cell.angle_alpha   90.00
_cell.angle_beta   90.00
_cell.angle_gamma   90.00
#
_symmetry.space_group_name_H-M   'P 1'
#
loop_
_entity.id
_entity.type
_entity.pdbx_description
1 polymer ?
#
loop_
_entity_poly.entity_id
_entity_poly.type
_entity_poly.pdbx_seq_one_letter_code
_entity_poly.pdbx_strand_id
1 'polypeptide(L)'
;MNASRSLRAAVAAAVIAAAVLSAAGRAAAAIPKKDVWYTQHYVIMQDFEKKAYRKMSETGRQAFQELFWAVRTADARATFAARLEHVKKNFWKENNQQPWNTDRSRVYLLNGSPASIDVDQNAGWATSGTPTQFLQATDRSNEDVAANRAEVWVYPFEKYFIKYTFTFVQPYSWKIVQGSGNRYLGDLETYNREVTFGVADLEAYKAQIGALVAKKK
;
A
#
# COMPACT_ATOMS: atom_id res chain seq x y z
N MET A 1 10.32 -77.93 -12.23
CA MET A 1 10.44 -77.04 -13.41
C MET A 1 9.73 -75.74 -13.06
N ASN A 2 10.28 -74.53 -13.08
CA ASN A 2 11.63 -74.02 -13.31
C ASN A 2 11.73 -72.71 -12.53
N ALA A 3 12.83 -72.54 -11.79
CA ALA A 3 13.22 -71.27 -11.20
C ALA A 3 14.08 -70.47 -12.20
N SER A 4 14.05 -69.14 -12.06
CA SER A 4 15.09 -68.17 -12.42
C SER A 4 15.23 -67.71 -13.89
N ARG A 5 15.64 -66.43 -13.99
CA ARG A 5 16.02 -65.59 -15.16
C ARG A 5 14.82 -64.77 -15.70
N SER A 6 14.70 -63.48 -15.40
CA SER A 6 15.71 -62.45 -15.70
C SER A 6 15.78 -61.35 -14.63
N LEU A 7 16.96 -61.24 -14.04
CA LEU A 7 17.46 -60.08 -13.29
C LEU A 7 17.93 -59.01 -14.32
N ARG A 8 17.68 -57.72 -14.01
CA ARG A 8 18.37 -56.49 -14.48
C ARG A 8 17.45 -55.42 -15.12
N ALA A 9 16.87 -54.60 -14.26
CA ALA A 9 16.85 -53.14 -14.42
C ALA A 9 16.71 -52.48 -13.03
N ALA A 10 17.86 -52.08 -12.48
CA ALA A 10 18.07 -51.07 -11.43
C ALA A 10 17.48 -49.71 -11.89
N VAL A 11 17.18 -48.65 -11.13
CA VAL A 11 17.35 -48.21 -9.73
C VAL A 11 16.63 -46.83 -9.62
N ALA A 12 16.36 -46.37 -8.39
CA ALA A 12 16.01 -44.99 -7.95
C ALA A 12 14.51 -44.63 -7.94
N ALA A 13 13.90 -44.12 -6.86
CA ALA A 13 14.39 -43.72 -5.55
C ALA A 13 13.25 -43.80 -4.52
N ALA A 14 13.65 -44.15 -3.30
CA ALA A 14 12.82 -44.36 -2.13
C ALA A 14 12.74 -43.09 -1.27
N VAL A 15 11.57 -42.91 -0.62
CA VAL A 15 11.38 -42.38 0.75
C VAL A 15 11.37 -40.86 0.97
N ILE A 16 10.32 -40.42 1.70
CA ILE A 16 10.13 -39.31 2.67
C ILE A 16 8.70 -38.76 2.46
N ALA A 17 7.78 -38.65 3.40
CA ALA A 17 7.63 -39.05 4.79
C ALA A 17 6.16 -38.77 5.21
N ALA A 18 5.68 -39.50 6.21
CA ALA A 18 4.42 -39.27 6.89
C ALA A 18 4.49 -38.08 7.89
N ALA A 19 3.30 -37.63 8.33
CA ALA A 19 3.00 -36.60 9.34
C ALA A 19 3.24 -35.15 8.86
N VAL A 20 2.36 -34.17 9.04
CA VAL A 20 1.60 -33.82 10.26
C VAL A 20 0.27 -33.15 9.89
N LEU A 21 -0.82 -33.59 10.51
CA LEU A 21 -2.08 -32.86 10.58
C LEU A 21 -1.94 -31.76 11.65
N SER A 22 -1.40 -30.60 11.28
CA SER A 22 -1.30 -29.44 12.18
C SER A 22 -2.45 -28.48 11.92
N ALA A 23 -3.41 -28.45 12.84
CA ALA A 23 -4.34 -27.34 12.99
C ALA A 23 -3.57 -26.05 13.29
N ALA A 24 -3.24 -25.28 12.25
CA ALA A 24 -2.60 -23.98 12.42
C ALA A 24 -3.66 -22.94 12.76
N GLY A 25 -3.74 -22.60 14.05
CA GLY A 25 -4.39 -21.39 14.53
C GLY A 25 -3.93 -20.19 13.70
N ARG A 26 -4.90 -19.41 13.21
CA ARG A 26 -4.68 -18.20 12.42
C ARG A 26 -4.12 -17.10 13.32
N ALA A 27 -2.82 -17.17 13.64
CA ALA A 27 -2.09 -15.97 14.02
C ALA A 27 -2.06 -15.07 12.78
N ALA A 28 -2.85 -14.00 12.79
CA ALA A 28 -2.74 -12.93 11.82
C ALA A 28 -1.34 -12.33 12.00
N ALA A 29 -0.38 -12.77 11.19
CA ALA A 29 0.98 -12.28 11.22
C ALA A 29 0.94 -10.75 11.09
N ALA A 30 1.35 -10.07 12.17
CA ALA A 30 1.44 -8.63 12.20
C ALA A 30 2.41 -8.16 11.11
N ILE A 31 2.03 -7.11 10.37
CA ILE A 31 2.91 -6.51 9.38
C ILE A 31 4.19 -6.05 10.10
N PRO A 32 5.39 -6.46 9.67
CA PRO A 32 6.62 -5.90 10.23
C PRO A 32 6.67 -4.42 9.86
N LYS A 33 6.57 -3.53 10.85
CA LYS A 33 6.76 -2.07 10.66
C LYS A 33 8.12 -1.71 10.04
N LYS A 34 9.06 -2.66 10.05
CA LYS A 34 10.42 -2.54 9.50
C LYS A 34 10.54 -3.00 8.03
N ASP A 35 9.47 -3.53 7.43
CA ASP A 35 9.49 -3.92 6.02
C ASP A 35 9.32 -2.69 5.12
N VAL A 36 10.47 -2.08 4.78
CA VAL A 36 10.53 -0.87 3.95
C VAL A 36 9.79 -1.07 2.63
N TRP A 37 10.00 -2.22 1.97
CA TRP A 37 9.36 -2.49 0.69
C TRP A 37 7.84 -2.50 0.82
N TYR A 38 7.29 -3.22 1.79
CA TYR A 38 5.84 -3.22 2.01
C TYR A 38 5.31 -1.81 2.29
N THR A 39 5.98 -1.04 3.16
CA THR A 39 5.52 0.32 3.49
C THR A 39 5.51 1.27 2.29
N GLN A 40 6.37 1.05 1.29
CA GLN A 40 6.36 1.82 0.05
C GLN A 40 5.22 1.40 -0.88
N HIS A 41 4.95 0.10 -0.99
CA HIS A 41 4.13 -0.45 -2.07
C HIS A 41 2.68 -0.74 -1.66
N TYR A 42 2.36 -0.86 -0.38
CA TYR A 42 1.03 -1.34 0.05
C TYR A 42 -0.15 -0.47 -0.46
N VAL A 43 0.08 0.81 -0.77
CA VAL A 43 -0.98 1.71 -1.23
C VAL A 43 -1.49 1.38 -2.63
N ILE A 44 -0.61 0.81 -3.47
CA ILE A 44 -0.93 0.35 -4.83
C ILE A 44 -1.26 -1.15 -4.88
N MET A 45 -1.13 -1.85 -3.75
CA MET A 45 -1.52 -3.26 -3.66
C MET A 45 -3.04 -3.42 -3.65
N GLN A 46 -3.51 -4.44 -4.35
CA GLN A 46 -4.85 -5.00 -4.22
C GLN A 46 -5.00 -5.72 -2.87
N ASP A 47 -6.25 -5.91 -2.44
CA ASP A 47 -6.50 -6.41 -1.09
C ASP A 47 -6.07 -7.87 -0.88
N PHE A 48 -6.14 -8.70 -1.91
CA PHE A 48 -5.67 -10.07 -1.82
C PHE A 48 -4.13 -10.14 -1.72
N GLU A 49 -3.41 -9.24 -2.38
CA GLU A 49 -1.95 -9.12 -2.28
C GLU A 49 -1.55 -8.77 -0.84
N LYS A 50 -2.16 -7.74 -0.24
CA LYS A 50 -1.90 -7.36 1.17
C LYS A 50 -2.15 -8.52 2.12
N LYS A 51 -3.27 -9.23 1.95
CA LYS A 51 -3.65 -10.38 2.78
C LYS A 51 -2.68 -11.54 2.63
N ALA A 52 -2.19 -11.78 1.41
CA ALA A 52 -1.24 -12.85 1.12
C ALA A 52 0.15 -12.51 1.66
N TYR A 53 0.67 -11.31 1.39
CA TYR A 53 2.00 -10.85 1.80
C TYR A 53 2.24 -11.00 3.31
N ARG A 54 1.21 -10.68 4.11
CA ARG A 54 1.26 -10.83 5.58
C ARG A 54 1.51 -12.28 6.00
N LYS A 55 0.98 -13.24 5.25
CA LYS A 55 1.08 -14.69 5.56
C LYS A 55 2.34 -15.35 5.02
N MET A 56 3.10 -14.67 4.16
CA MET A 56 4.31 -15.22 3.54
C MET A 56 5.50 -15.23 4.51
N SER A 57 6.38 -16.22 4.35
CA SER A 57 7.72 -16.22 4.92
C SER A 57 8.57 -15.10 4.32
N GLU A 58 9.74 -14.81 4.91
CA GLU A 58 10.67 -13.82 4.35
C GLU A 58 11.08 -14.14 2.91
N THR A 59 11.41 -15.41 2.64
CA THR A 59 11.72 -15.87 1.28
C THR A 59 10.51 -15.77 0.33
N GLY A 60 9.30 -16.01 0.83
CA GLY A 60 8.07 -15.84 0.05
C GLY A 60 7.81 -14.38 -0.29
N ARG A 61 8.13 -13.45 0.64
CA ARG A 61 8.03 -12.01 0.39
C ARG A 61 9.00 -11.56 -0.68
N GLN A 62 10.26 -11.99 -0.66
CA GLN A 62 11.22 -11.64 -1.72
C GLN A 62 10.72 -12.08 -3.11
N ALA A 63 10.27 -13.33 -3.23
CA ALA A 63 9.68 -13.83 -4.48
C ALA A 63 8.41 -13.06 -4.88
N PHE A 64 7.59 -12.65 -3.90
CA PHE A 64 6.43 -11.79 -4.16
C PHE A 64 6.84 -10.42 -4.71
N GLN A 65 7.93 -9.80 -4.24
CA GLN A 65 8.36 -8.48 -4.70
C GLN A 65 8.75 -8.48 -6.17
N GLU A 66 9.44 -9.53 -6.62
CA GLU A 66 9.77 -9.75 -8.02
C GLU A 66 8.50 -9.98 -8.84
N LEU A 67 7.64 -10.89 -8.38
CA LEU A 67 6.41 -11.24 -9.06
C LEU A 67 5.45 -10.04 -9.17
N PHE A 68 5.34 -9.24 -8.12
CA PHE A 68 4.49 -8.04 -8.04
C PHE A 68 4.72 -7.11 -9.21
N TRP A 69 5.99 -6.92 -9.61
CA TRP A 69 6.33 -6.08 -10.76
C TRP A 69 6.31 -6.83 -12.09
N ALA A 70 6.60 -8.13 -12.10
CA ALA A 70 6.62 -8.94 -13.33
C ALA A 70 5.23 -9.07 -14.00
N VAL A 71 4.15 -9.08 -13.21
CA VAL A 71 2.78 -9.24 -13.72
C VAL A 71 2.09 -7.92 -14.09
N ARG A 72 2.75 -6.79 -13.82
CA ARG A 72 2.29 -5.44 -14.12
C ARG A 72 2.96 -4.94 -15.39
N THR A 73 2.39 -3.91 -16.00
CA THR A 73 3.00 -3.26 -17.17
C THR A 73 4.31 -2.56 -16.79
N ALA A 74 5.23 -2.42 -17.75
CA ALA A 74 6.47 -1.67 -17.54
C ALA A 74 6.19 -0.22 -17.12
N ASP A 75 5.15 0.39 -17.68
CA ASP A 75 4.71 1.75 -17.37
C ASP A 75 4.22 1.89 -15.93
N ALA A 76 3.56 0.88 -15.36
CA ALA A 76 3.13 0.91 -13.96
C ALA A 76 4.32 1.01 -13.01
N ARG A 77 5.40 0.25 -13.27
CA ARG A 77 6.63 0.29 -12.47
C ARG A 77 7.34 1.64 -12.58
N ALA A 78 7.49 2.15 -13.80
CA ALA A 78 8.11 3.45 -14.04
C ALA A 78 7.30 4.59 -13.39
N THR A 79 5.98 4.55 -13.53
CA THR A 79 5.05 5.51 -12.92
C THR A 79 5.18 5.53 -11.39
N PHE A 80 5.20 4.36 -10.75
CA PHE A 80 5.38 4.27 -9.30
C PHE A 80 6.74 4.82 -8.86
N ALA A 81 7.81 4.47 -9.57
CA ALA A 81 9.16 4.95 -9.26
C ALA A 81 9.24 6.48 -9.30
N ALA A 82 8.71 7.10 -10.37
CA ALA A 82 8.67 8.56 -10.51
C ALA A 82 7.85 9.23 -9.38
N ARG A 83 6.70 8.65 -9.01
CA ARG A 83 5.89 9.16 -7.90
C ARG A 83 6.60 9.03 -6.56
N LEU A 84 7.31 7.92 -6.33
CA LEU A 84 8.07 7.71 -5.10
C LEU A 84 9.23 8.70 -4.97
N GLU A 85 9.90 9.05 -6.06
CA GLU A 85 10.93 10.11 -6.05
C GLU A 85 10.34 11.47 -5.71
N HIS A 86 9.21 11.85 -6.34
CA HIS A 86 8.51 13.08 -6.00
C HIS A 86 8.18 13.14 -4.50
N VAL A 87 7.63 12.05 -3.96
CA VAL A 87 7.27 11.93 -2.55
C VAL A 87 8.48 12.10 -1.63
N LYS A 88 9.60 11.42 -1.93
CA LYS A 88 10.84 11.56 -1.16
C LYS A 88 11.38 12.99 -1.19
N LYS A 89 11.23 13.70 -2.31
CA LYS A 89 11.70 15.08 -2.46
C LYS A 89 10.81 16.10 -1.74
N ASN A 90 9.49 15.92 -1.76
CA ASN A 90 8.55 16.95 -1.32
C ASN A 90 7.96 16.74 0.07
N PHE A 91 7.84 15.49 0.54
CA PHE A 91 7.14 15.16 1.80
C PHE A 91 8.07 14.67 2.92
N TRP A 92 9.40 14.79 2.74
CA TRP A 92 10.37 14.31 3.74
C TRP A 92 10.27 15.00 5.10
N LYS A 93 9.81 16.25 5.16
CA LYS A 93 9.65 16.98 6.44
C LYS A 93 8.51 16.45 7.29
N GLU A 94 7.50 15.80 6.69
CA GLU A 94 6.38 15.20 7.41
C GLU A 94 6.76 13.88 8.09
N ASN A 95 7.70 13.14 7.49
CA ASN A 95 8.27 11.91 8.03
C ASN A 95 9.63 11.64 7.39
N ASN A 96 10.71 12.04 8.07
CA ASN A 96 12.06 11.95 7.50
C ASN A 96 12.56 10.51 7.30
N GLN A 97 12.15 9.58 8.17
CA GLN A 97 12.57 8.17 8.09
C GLN A 97 11.83 7.42 6.99
N GLN A 98 10.55 7.76 6.77
CA GLN A 98 9.70 7.14 5.77
C GLN A 98 8.84 8.20 5.07
N PRO A 99 9.42 9.02 4.16
CA PRO A 99 8.67 10.08 3.48
C PRO A 99 7.44 9.59 2.74
N TRP A 100 7.44 8.33 2.29
CA TRP A 100 6.30 7.68 1.63
C TRP A 100 5.15 7.29 2.56
N ASN A 101 5.35 7.34 3.87
CA ASN A 101 4.40 6.87 4.88
C ASN A 101 3.68 8.03 5.57
N THR A 102 3.18 8.97 4.77
CA THR A 102 2.35 10.11 5.20
C THR A 102 1.04 10.11 4.42
N ASP A 103 0.04 10.88 4.85
CA ASP A 103 -1.25 10.88 4.17
C ASP A 103 -1.14 11.45 2.75
N ARG A 104 -0.46 12.59 2.58
CA ARG A 104 -0.20 13.18 1.26
C ARG A 104 0.59 12.23 0.36
N SER A 105 1.60 11.56 0.92
CA SER A 105 2.40 10.59 0.17
C SER A 105 1.58 9.41 -0.32
N ARG A 106 0.69 8.85 0.50
CA ARG A 106 -0.18 7.73 0.11
C ARG A 106 -1.10 8.13 -1.03
N VAL A 107 -1.73 9.30 -0.93
CA VAL A 107 -2.61 9.84 -1.97
C VAL A 107 -1.83 10.07 -3.26
N TYR A 108 -0.64 10.69 -3.20
CA TYR A 108 0.18 10.96 -4.37
C TYR A 108 0.73 9.68 -5.04
N LEU A 109 1.16 8.69 -4.25
CA LEU A 109 1.64 7.41 -4.80
C LEU A 109 0.54 6.70 -5.59
N LEU A 110 -0.69 6.72 -5.07
CA LEU A 110 -1.83 6.05 -5.70
C LEU A 110 -2.39 6.84 -6.89
N ASN A 111 -2.61 8.14 -6.73
CA ASN A 111 -3.37 8.95 -7.70
C ASN A 111 -2.46 9.81 -8.61
N GLY A 112 -1.20 10.03 -8.24
CA GLY A 112 -0.27 10.89 -8.97
C GLY A 112 -0.47 12.37 -8.64
N SER A 113 -0.15 13.24 -9.60
CA SER A 113 -0.36 14.68 -9.42
C SER A 113 -1.86 15.01 -9.46
N PRO A 114 -2.36 15.83 -8.51
CA PRO A 114 -3.70 16.38 -8.64
C PRO A 114 -3.78 17.37 -9.80
N ALA A 115 -4.99 17.60 -10.31
CA ALA A 115 -5.25 18.62 -11.32
C ALA A 115 -5.20 20.04 -10.75
N SER A 116 -5.55 20.21 -9.47
CA SER A 116 -5.35 21.47 -8.74
C SER A 116 -5.04 21.22 -7.26
N ILE A 117 -4.35 22.18 -6.66
CA ILE A 117 -4.07 22.25 -5.22
C ILE A 117 -4.54 23.61 -4.75
N ASP A 118 -5.56 23.62 -3.90
CA ASP A 118 -6.08 24.83 -3.27
C ASP A 118 -5.61 24.88 -1.81
N VAL A 119 -5.06 26.01 -1.36
CA VAL A 119 -4.63 26.20 0.02
C VAL A 119 -5.55 27.21 0.69
N ASP A 120 -6.32 26.76 1.69
CA ASP A 120 -7.19 27.60 2.48
C ASP A 120 -6.51 27.95 3.81
N GLN A 121 -6.41 29.25 4.11
CA GLN A 121 -5.82 29.78 5.34
C GLN A 121 -6.83 29.89 6.49
N ASN A 122 -8.13 29.69 6.22
CA ASN A 122 -9.21 29.75 7.21
C ASN A 122 -10.03 28.45 7.15
N ALA A 123 -9.42 27.34 7.55
CA ALA A 123 -10.13 26.08 7.66
C ALA A 123 -11.17 26.11 8.80
N GLY A 124 -12.36 26.69 8.58
CA GLY A 124 -13.53 26.54 9.46
C GLY A 124 -13.97 25.07 9.59
N TRP A 125 -13.44 24.18 8.75
CA TRP A 125 -13.59 22.74 8.86
C TRP A 125 -12.62 22.10 9.87
N ALA A 126 -11.45 22.72 10.14
CA ALA A 126 -10.53 22.27 11.20
C ALA A 126 -11.13 22.46 12.61
N THR A 127 -12.12 23.34 12.75
CA THR A 127 -12.89 23.57 13.97
C THR A 127 -14.12 22.67 14.12
N SER A 128 -14.49 21.89 13.08
CA SER A 128 -15.75 21.13 13.06
C SER A 128 -15.60 19.62 13.37
N GLY A 129 -14.38 19.13 13.60
CA GLY A 129 -14.09 17.68 13.70
C GLY A 129 -13.49 17.17 15.01
N THR A 130 -13.15 18.04 15.96
CA THR A 130 -12.53 17.64 17.23
C THR A 130 -13.28 18.26 18.41
N PRO A 131 -13.98 17.47 19.24
CA PRO A 131 -14.49 17.96 20.51
C PRO A 131 -13.29 18.11 21.46
N THR A 132 -13.14 19.33 22.00
CA THR A 132 -12.37 19.65 23.22
C THR A 132 -10.88 19.30 23.20
N GLN A 133 -10.06 20.28 22.81
CA GLN A 133 -9.01 20.85 23.67
C GLN A 133 -8.33 22.02 22.93
N PHE A 134 -8.06 23.10 23.67
CA PHE A 134 -7.29 24.30 23.29
C PHE A 134 -8.05 25.45 22.61
N LEU A 135 -8.98 26.05 23.37
CA LEU A 135 -9.07 27.51 23.43
C LEU A 135 -7.92 28.03 24.31
N GLN A 136 -6.84 28.52 23.71
CA GLN A 136 -6.09 29.64 24.26
C GLN A 136 -5.28 30.30 23.14
N ALA A 137 -5.79 31.44 22.67
CA ALA A 137 -5.07 32.32 21.77
C ALA A 137 -3.89 32.92 22.52
N THR A 138 -2.69 32.43 22.26
CA THR A 138 -1.46 32.99 22.82
C THR A 138 -0.37 33.00 21.76
N ASP A 139 0.01 34.22 21.39
CA ASP A 139 1.19 34.65 20.65
C ASP A 139 1.32 34.32 19.15
N ARG A 140 1.05 35.34 18.31
CA ARG A 140 0.98 35.29 16.84
C ARG A 140 2.37 35.26 16.18
N SER A 141 3.13 34.20 16.40
CA SER A 141 4.29 33.90 15.56
C SER A 141 3.83 33.27 14.24
N ASN A 142 4.61 33.39 13.17
CA ASN A 142 4.33 32.82 11.84
C ASN A 142 4.02 31.30 11.83
N GLU A 143 4.25 30.62 12.95
CA GLU A 143 4.00 29.19 13.18
C GLU A 143 2.51 28.88 13.43
N ASP A 144 1.74 29.81 14.01
CA ASP A 144 0.29 29.66 14.26
C ASP A 144 -0.53 29.78 12.97
N VAL A 145 -0.03 30.53 11.99
CA VAL A 145 -0.68 30.68 10.68
C VAL A 145 -0.68 29.35 9.92
N ALA A 146 0.25 28.43 10.23
CA ALA A 146 0.26 27.09 9.65
C ALA A 146 -0.77 26.15 10.30
N ALA A 147 -1.06 26.32 11.61
CA ALA A 147 -1.98 25.46 12.37
C ALA A 147 -3.43 25.48 11.85
N ASN A 148 -3.86 26.56 11.19
CA ASN A 148 -5.21 26.70 10.64
C ASN A 148 -5.29 26.47 9.11
N ARG A 149 -4.26 25.85 8.51
CA ARG A 149 -4.22 25.64 7.06
C ARG A 149 -4.84 24.31 6.65
N ALA A 150 -5.54 24.38 5.53
CA ALA A 150 -5.96 23.23 4.77
C ALA A 150 -5.40 23.25 3.36
N GLU A 151 -5.08 22.07 2.85
CA GLU A 151 -4.65 21.86 1.47
C GLU A 151 -5.65 20.89 0.83
N VAL A 152 -6.28 21.30 -0.27
CA VAL A 152 -7.29 20.52 -0.98
C VAL A 152 -6.73 20.14 -2.33
N TRP A 153 -6.56 18.84 -2.55
CA TRP A 153 -6.13 18.27 -3.83
C TRP A 153 -7.33 17.79 -4.62
N VAL A 154 -7.44 18.22 -5.87
CA VAL A 154 -8.57 17.87 -6.74
C VAL A 154 -8.12 16.92 -7.84
N TYR A 155 -8.81 15.81 -7.98
CA TYR A 155 -8.60 14.82 -9.04
C TYR A 155 -9.84 14.71 -9.93
N PRO A 156 -9.70 14.79 -11.26
CA PRO A 156 -10.80 14.46 -12.16
C PRO A 156 -11.03 12.95 -12.16
N PHE A 157 -12.29 12.53 -12.06
CA PHE A 157 -12.70 11.13 -12.17
C PHE A 157 -14.02 11.05 -12.92
N GLU A 158 -13.98 10.54 -14.15
CA GLU A 158 -15.10 10.59 -15.09
C GLU A 158 -15.66 12.02 -15.24
N LYS A 159 -16.90 12.25 -14.80
CA LYS A 159 -17.58 13.55 -14.79
C LYS A 159 -17.54 14.26 -13.43
N TYR A 160 -16.84 13.70 -12.45
CA TYR A 160 -16.80 14.18 -11.08
C TYR A 160 -15.40 14.71 -10.72
N PHE A 161 -15.38 15.54 -9.67
CA PHE A 161 -14.14 15.96 -9.00
C PHE A 161 -14.06 15.32 -7.63
N ILE A 162 -12.96 14.63 -7.37
CA ILE A 162 -12.67 13.99 -6.09
C ILE A 162 -11.68 14.86 -5.32
N LYS A 163 -12.02 15.19 -4.08
CA LYS A 163 -11.23 16.11 -3.25
C LYS A 163 -10.54 15.36 -2.13
N TYR A 164 -9.23 15.49 -2.00
CA TYR A 164 -8.50 15.08 -0.81
C TYR A 164 -8.19 16.33 0.00
N THR A 165 -8.75 16.43 1.20
CA THR A 165 -8.50 17.56 2.09
C THR A 165 -7.50 17.15 3.17
N PHE A 166 -6.47 17.96 3.38
CA PHE A 166 -5.46 17.77 4.40
C PHE A 166 -5.43 18.95 5.36
N THR A 167 -5.47 18.71 6.67
CA THR A 167 -5.17 19.71 7.69
C THR A 167 -3.70 19.64 8.07
N PHE A 168 -3.10 20.79 8.31
CA PHE A 168 -1.81 20.83 8.96
C PHE A 168 -1.93 20.49 10.45
N VAL A 169 -1.02 19.65 10.94
CA VAL A 169 -0.88 19.26 12.34
C VAL A 169 0.58 19.47 12.72
N GLN A 170 0.82 20.29 13.74
CA GLN A 170 2.17 20.56 14.23
C GLN A 170 2.80 19.30 14.89
N PRO A 171 4.13 19.10 14.76
CA PRO A 171 5.04 19.79 13.86
C PRO A 171 5.06 19.13 12.47
N TYR A 172 4.90 19.93 11.42
CA TYR A 172 5.14 19.56 10.02
C TYR A 172 4.34 18.38 9.43
N SER A 173 3.22 17.94 10.01
CA SER A 173 2.43 16.82 9.47
C SER A 173 1.18 17.33 8.75
N TRP A 174 0.79 16.66 7.65
CA TRP A 174 -0.50 16.89 7.01
C TRP A 174 -1.35 15.64 7.18
N LYS A 175 -2.55 15.80 7.74
CA LYS A 175 -3.49 14.71 8.02
C LYS A 175 -4.68 14.80 7.09
N ILE A 176 -5.00 13.68 6.46
CA ILE A 176 -6.19 13.59 5.64
C ILE A 176 -7.43 13.73 6.52
N VAL A 177 -8.36 14.57 6.10
CA VAL A 177 -9.67 14.65 6.73
C VAL A 177 -10.72 14.48 5.64
N GLN A 178 -11.50 13.43 5.84
CA GLN A 178 -12.58 13.08 4.93
C GLN A 178 -13.79 13.95 5.24
N GLY A 179 -14.05 14.93 4.39
CA GLY A 179 -15.28 15.71 4.42
C GLY A 179 -16.44 14.97 3.77
N SER A 180 -17.67 15.41 4.06
CA SER A 180 -18.85 15.01 3.29
C SER A 180 -18.72 15.46 1.82
N GLY A 181 -19.17 14.64 0.87
CA GLY A 181 -19.24 15.00 -0.56
C GLY A 181 -18.32 14.20 -1.49
N ASN A 182 -17.47 13.32 -0.97
CA ASN A 182 -16.55 12.48 -1.74
C ASN A 182 -17.12 11.10 -2.05
N ARG A 183 -18.30 11.03 -2.68
CA ARG A 183 -19.02 9.76 -2.91
C ARG A 183 -18.20 8.73 -3.69
N TYR A 184 -17.39 9.17 -4.64
CA TYR A 184 -16.64 8.32 -5.58
C TYR A 184 -15.14 8.21 -5.25
N LEU A 185 -14.76 8.57 -4.02
CA LEU A 185 -13.36 8.46 -3.58
C LEU A 185 -12.86 7.00 -3.64
N GLY A 186 -13.65 6.07 -3.12
CA GLY A 186 -13.31 4.65 -3.14
C GLY A 186 -13.18 4.11 -4.56
N ASP A 187 -14.00 4.62 -5.49
CA ASP A 187 -13.99 4.20 -6.89
C ASP A 187 -12.75 4.72 -7.62
N LEU A 188 -12.34 5.97 -7.38
CA LEU A 188 -11.07 6.50 -7.89
C LEU A 188 -9.87 5.69 -7.39
N GLU A 189 -9.84 5.37 -6.09
CA GLU A 189 -8.74 4.58 -5.51
C GLU A 189 -8.70 3.16 -6.09
N THR A 190 -9.87 2.55 -6.29
CA THR A 190 -9.99 1.22 -6.88
C THR A 190 -9.55 1.24 -8.33
N TYR A 191 -10.04 2.21 -9.11
CA TYR A 191 -9.63 2.43 -10.50
C TYR A 191 -8.12 2.55 -10.63
N ASN A 192 -7.45 3.34 -9.77
CA ASN A 192 -6.00 3.47 -9.83
C ASN A 192 -5.26 2.16 -9.47
N ARG A 193 -5.78 1.35 -8.54
CA ARG A 193 -5.17 0.04 -8.23
C ARG A 193 -5.38 -0.98 -9.35
N GLU A 194 -6.50 -0.94 -10.05
CA GLU A 194 -6.90 -1.95 -11.03
C GLU A 194 -6.51 -1.60 -12.46
N VAL A 195 -6.46 -0.31 -12.81
CA VAL A 195 -6.15 0.17 -14.16
C VAL A 195 -4.72 0.68 -14.22
N THR A 196 -4.36 1.65 -13.38
CA THR A 196 -2.99 2.23 -13.38
C THR A 196 -1.96 1.22 -12.88
N PHE A 197 -2.27 0.49 -11.80
CA PHE A 197 -1.39 -0.53 -11.21
C PHE A 197 -1.95 -1.95 -11.37
N GLY A 198 -2.78 -2.13 -12.40
CA GLY A 198 -3.44 -3.38 -12.74
C GLY A 198 -2.50 -4.53 -13.07
N VAL A 199 -3.05 -5.73 -13.02
CA VAL A 199 -2.37 -6.99 -13.33
C VAL A 199 -2.88 -7.49 -14.67
N ALA A 200 -1.98 -7.92 -15.56
CA ALA A 200 -2.35 -8.38 -16.90
C ALA A 200 -3.19 -9.67 -16.89
N ASP A 201 -2.81 -10.65 -16.06
CA ASP A 201 -3.56 -11.89 -15.83
C ASP A 201 -3.80 -12.09 -14.33
N LEU A 202 -5.00 -11.72 -13.88
CA LEU A 202 -5.36 -11.73 -12.47
C LEU A 202 -5.44 -13.14 -11.88
N GLU A 203 -5.96 -14.11 -12.64
CA GLU A 203 -6.21 -15.46 -12.12
C GLU A 203 -4.91 -16.27 -12.04
N ALA A 204 -4.05 -16.18 -13.06
CA ALA A 204 -2.70 -16.75 -12.99
C ALA A 204 -1.90 -16.14 -11.83
N TYR A 205 -2.00 -14.82 -11.65
CA TYR A 205 -1.30 -14.13 -10.57
C TYR A 205 -1.77 -14.55 -9.17
N LYS A 206 -3.09 -14.68 -8.95
CA LYS A 206 -3.64 -15.21 -7.69
C LYS A 206 -3.14 -16.62 -7.39
N ALA A 207 -3.06 -17.49 -8.40
CA ALA A 207 -2.54 -18.85 -8.24
C ALA A 207 -1.06 -18.86 -7.82
N GLN A 208 -0.23 -18.03 -8.47
CA GLN A 208 1.19 -17.89 -8.12
C GLN A 208 1.38 -17.33 -6.71
N ILE A 209 0.60 -16.33 -6.30
CA ILE A 209 0.58 -15.82 -4.92
C ILE A 209 0.17 -16.92 -3.94
N GLY A 210 -0.85 -17.71 -4.26
CA GLY A 210 -1.29 -18.84 -3.44
C GLY A 210 -0.15 -19.84 -3.19
N ALA A 211 0.61 -20.16 -4.24
CA ALA A 211 1.78 -21.03 -4.13
C ALA A 211 2.88 -20.44 -3.24
N LEU A 212 3.11 -19.12 -3.29
CA LEU A 212 4.07 -18.43 -2.42
C LEU A 212 3.64 -18.46 -0.94
N VAL A 213 2.33 -18.36 -0.65
CA VAL A 213 1.81 -18.49 0.72
C VAL A 213 1.93 -19.92 1.24
N ALA A 214 1.70 -20.92 0.37
CA ALA A 214 1.76 -22.33 0.74
C ALA A 214 3.18 -22.82 1.06
N LYS A 215 4.21 -22.20 0.45
CA LYS A 215 5.63 -22.41 0.77
C LYS A 215 5.99 -21.77 2.13
N LYS A 216 5.41 -22.28 3.21
CA LYS A 216 5.90 -22.03 4.56
C LYS A 216 7.20 -22.82 4.72
N LYS A 217 8.32 -22.11 4.72
CA LYS A 217 9.55 -22.61 5.34
C LYS A 217 9.37 -22.55 6.86
#